data_AF-A0A918CML5-F1
#
_entry.id   AF-A0A918CML5-F1
#
_cell.length_a   1.000
_cell.length_b   1.000
_cell.length_c   1.000
_cell.angle_alpha   90.00
_cell.angle_beta   90.00
_cell.angle_gamma   90.00
#
_symmetry.space_group_name_H-M   'P 1'
#
loop_
_entity.id
_entity.type
_entity.pdbx_description
1 polymer ?
#
loop_
_entity_poly.entity_id
_entity_poly.type
_entity_poly.pdbx_seq_one_letter_code
_entity_poly.pdbx_strand_id
1 'polypeptide(L)'
;MSNTKKPELAAYAEKDITPVMREYIAWLEKETGYKVDPISVQLSSMLRPAFQKSPGNQKRMADAKAARVTAAQAKVERRAERGAKAKQEAK
;
A
#
# COMPACT_ATOMS: atom_id res chain seq x y z
N MET A 1 4.59 3.08 -37.78
CA MET A 1 5.46 1.90 -37.61
C MET A 1 5.14 1.25 -36.26
N SER A 2 4.18 0.32 -36.23
CA SER A 2 3.87 -0.42 -35.00
C SER A 2 4.97 -1.45 -34.79
N ASN A 3 5.70 -1.35 -33.68
CA ASN A 3 6.83 -2.23 -33.38
C ASN A 3 6.27 -3.57 -32.85
N THR A 4 5.81 -4.43 -33.75
CA THR A 4 5.14 -5.72 -33.48
C THR A 4 6.10 -6.88 -33.24
N LYS A 5 7.25 -6.65 -32.59
CA LYS A 5 8.05 -7.75 -32.05
C LYS A 5 7.45 -8.15 -30.70
N LYS A 6 6.53 -9.11 -30.70
CA LYS A 6 6.14 -9.80 -29.46
C LYS A 6 7.42 -10.43 -28.89
N PRO A 7 7.89 -10.01 -27.71
CA PRO A 7 9.07 -10.62 -27.12
C PRO A 7 8.78 -12.10 -26.89
N GLU A 8 9.75 -12.95 -27.24
CA GLU A 8 9.66 -14.39 -27.09
C GLU A 8 9.43 -14.72 -25.61
N LEU A 9 8.39 -15.51 -25.32
CA LEU A 9 7.98 -15.81 -23.93
C LEU A 9 9.10 -16.49 -23.12
N ALA A 10 10.02 -17.19 -23.80
CA ALA A 10 11.22 -17.78 -23.20
C ALA A 10 12.13 -16.73 -22.53
N ALA A 11 12.21 -15.51 -23.08
CA ALA A 11 13.01 -14.42 -22.51
C ALA A 11 12.44 -13.84 -21.19
N TYR A 12 11.27 -14.32 -20.74
CA TYR A 12 10.68 -13.96 -19.45
C TYR A 12 10.88 -15.00 -18.36
N ALA A 13 11.25 -16.24 -18.71
CA ALA A 13 11.39 -17.33 -17.74
C ALA A 13 12.61 -17.12 -16.81
N GLU A 14 13.64 -16.45 -17.29
CA GLU A 14 14.91 -16.23 -16.58
C GLU A 14 15.17 -14.75 -16.30
N LYS A 15 14.15 -14.01 -15.85
CA LYS A 15 14.42 -12.66 -15.36
C LYS A 15 15.03 -12.72 -13.97
N ASP A 16 16.30 -12.40 -13.91
CA ASP A 16 17.05 -12.26 -12.67
C ASP A 16 16.32 -11.38 -11.65
N ILE A 17 16.45 -11.77 -10.39
CA ILE A 17 15.92 -11.00 -9.26
C ILE A 17 16.55 -9.61 -9.29
N THR A 18 15.71 -8.59 -9.44
CA THR A 18 16.16 -7.20 -9.44
C THR A 18 16.74 -6.81 -8.07
N PRO A 19 17.66 -5.83 -7.98
CA PRO A 19 18.18 -5.35 -6.70
C PRO A 19 17.09 -4.93 -5.71
N VAL A 20 16.03 -4.26 -6.21
CA VAL A 20 14.89 -3.84 -5.39
C VAL A 20 14.13 -5.03 -4.80
N MET A 21 13.98 -6.12 -5.55
CA MET A 21 13.37 -7.35 -5.01
C MET A 21 14.22 -7.97 -3.93
N ARG A 22 15.56 -7.99 -4.08
CA ARG A 22 16.47 -8.49 -3.04
C ARG A 22 16.35 -7.69 -1.75
N GLU A 23 16.35 -6.36 -1.84
CA GLU A 23 16.17 -5.48 -0.67
C GLU A 23 14.83 -5.71 0.02
N TYR A 24 13.75 -5.86 -0.76
CA TYR A 24 12.43 -6.12 -0.21
C TYR A 24 12.31 -7.50 0.44
N ILE A 25 12.92 -8.54 -0.16
CA ILE A 25 13.04 -9.88 0.45
C ILE A 25 13.76 -9.78 1.79
N ALA A 26 14.93 -9.15 1.84
CA ALA A 26 15.69 -9.01 3.08
C ALA A 26 14.91 -8.25 4.17
N TRP A 27 14.15 -7.22 3.78
CA TRP A 27 13.26 -6.52 4.68
C TRP A 27 12.13 -7.42 5.21
N LEU A 28 11.47 -8.19 4.34
CA LEU A 28 10.40 -9.12 4.74
C LEU A 28 10.92 -10.22 5.67
N GLU A 29 12.09 -10.78 5.39
CA GLU A 29 12.71 -11.79 6.26
C GLU A 29 13.01 -11.23 7.65
N LYS A 30 13.48 -9.98 7.73
CA LYS A 30 13.72 -9.28 9.01
C LYS A 30 12.43 -9.03 9.80
N GLU A 31 11.36 -8.60 9.15
CA GLU A 31 10.11 -8.24 9.83
C GLU A 31 9.27 -9.46 10.23
N THR A 32 9.31 -10.51 9.42
CA THR A 32 8.44 -11.68 9.61
C THR A 32 9.17 -12.89 10.23
N GLY A 33 10.50 -12.94 10.14
CA GLY A 33 11.30 -14.09 10.57
C GLY A 33 11.23 -15.32 9.65
N TYR A 34 10.45 -15.25 8.56
CA TYR A 34 10.33 -16.33 7.60
C TYR A 34 11.24 -16.11 6.41
N LYS A 35 11.81 -17.20 5.88
CA LYS A 35 12.56 -17.17 4.63
C LYS A 35 11.60 -16.90 3.46
N VAL A 36 11.90 -15.89 2.67
CA VAL A 36 11.00 -15.44 1.60
C VAL A 36 11.51 -15.95 0.25
N ASP A 37 10.63 -16.66 -0.47
CA ASP A 37 10.90 -17.09 -1.84
C ASP A 37 10.82 -15.89 -2.81
N PRO A 38 11.87 -15.63 -3.61
CA PRO A 38 11.87 -14.55 -4.59
C PRO A 38 10.75 -14.61 -5.63
N ILE A 39 10.32 -15.81 -6.03
CA ILE A 39 9.23 -15.97 -7.01
C ILE A 39 7.91 -15.47 -6.40
N SER A 40 7.68 -15.75 -5.13
CA SER A 40 6.51 -15.24 -4.40
C SER A 40 6.46 -13.71 -4.38
N VAL A 41 7.60 -13.04 -4.22
CA VAL A 41 7.71 -11.57 -4.31
C VAL A 41 7.41 -11.07 -5.73
N GLN A 42 7.93 -11.75 -6.75
CA GLN A 42 7.64 -11.40 -8.15
C GLN A 42 6.15 -11.53 -8.47
N LEU A 43 5.52 -12.65 -8.09
CA LEU A 43 4.10 -12.90 -8.31
C LEU A 43 3.23 -11.87 -7.59
N SER A 44 3.55 -11.56 -6.33
CA SER A 44 2.82 -10.53 -5.59
C SER A 44 2.89 -9.16 -6.28
N SER A 45 4.05 -8.80 -6.84
CA SER A 45 4.26 -7.54 -7.55
C SER A 45 3.43 -7.47 -8.84
N MET A 46 3.36 -8.58 -9.59
CA MET A 46 2.57 -8.69 -10.81
C MET A 46 1.05 -8.68 -10.55
N LEU A 47 0.61 -9.31 -9.47
CA LEU A 47 -0.81 -9.39 -9.11
C LEU A 47 -1.33 -8.15 -8.37
N ARG A 48 -0.43 -7.33 -7.81
CA ARG A 48 -0.77 -6.12 -7.04
C ARG A 48 -1.73 -5.18 -7.78
N PRO A 49 -1.57 -4.83 -9.07
CA PRO A 49 -2.50 -3.93 -9.76
C PRO A 49 -3.91 -4.52 -9.88
N ALA A 50 -4.02 -5.83 -10.12
CA ALA A 50 -5.31 -6.52 -10.18
C ALA A 50 -5.98 -6.57 -8.80
N PHE A 51 -5.21 -6.90 -7.76
CA PHE A 51 -5.69 -6.87 -6.38
C PHE A 51 -6.17 -5.47 -5.98
N GLN A 52 -5.42 -4.42 -6.32
CA GLN A 52 -5.78 -3.03 -6.02
C GLN A 52 -7.14 -2.65 -6.61
N LYS A 53 -7.45 -3.12 -7.82
CA LYS A 53 -8.72 -2.86 -8.52
C LYS A 53 -9.86 -3.79 -8.12
N SER A 54 -9.58 -4.84 -7.32
CA SER A 54 -10.62 -5.79 -6.91
C SER A 54 -11.74 -5.10 -6.09
N PRO A 55 -13.01 -5.52 -6.25
CA PRO A 55 -14.13 -4.90 -5.54
C PRO A 55 -13.96 -4.91 -4.02
N GLY A 56 -13.46 -6.01 -3.45
CA GLY A 56 -13.22 -6.14 -2.01
C GLY A 56 -12.16 -5.17 -1.51
N ASN A 57 -11.04 -5.04 -2.24
CA ASN A 57 -10.00 -4.09 -1.87
C ASN A 57 -10.46 -2.63 -2.00
N GLN A 58 -11.21 -2.31 -3.07
CA GLN A 58 -11.79 -0.98 -3.28
C GLN A 58 -12.76 -0.60 -2.16
N LYS A 59 -13.64 -1.52 -1.75
CA LYS A 59 -14.54 -1.30 -0.60
C LYS A 59 -13.76 -1.03 0.68
N ARG A 60 -12.78 -1.88 1.01
CA ARG A 60 -11.93 -1.71 2.20
C ARG A 60 -11.19 -0.36 2.20
N MET A 61 -10.74 0.12 1.04
CA MET A 61 -10.10 1.43 0.92
C MET A 61 -11.09 2.58 1.10
N ALA A 62 -12.32 2.45 0.57
CA ALA A 62 -13.40 3.42 0.79
C ALA A 62 -13.76 3.50 2.29
N ASP A 63 -13.91 2.35 2.95
CA ASP A 63 -14.23 2.27 4.37
C ASP A 63 -13.11 2.90 5.22
N ALA A 64 -11.85 2.58 4.92
CA ALA A 64 -10.70 3.18 5.60
C ALA A 64 -10.61 4.70 5.39
N LYS A 65 -10.98 5.20 4.20
CA LYS A 65 -11.05 6.64 3.93
C LYS A 65 -12.16 7.30 4.74
N ALA A 66 -13.34 6.71 4.80
CA ALA A 66 -14.46 7.21 5.59
C ALA A 66 -14.11 7.28 7.09
N ALA A 67 -13.47 6.24 7.63
CA ALA A 67 -12.99 6.21 9.01
C ALA A 67 -11.95 7.30 9.31
N ARG A 68 -11.08 7.65 8.35
CA ARG A 68 -10.12 8.74 8.51
C ARG A 68 -10.78 10.12 8.50
N VAL A 69 -11.81 10.32 7.67
CA VAL A 69 -12.55 11.59 7.60
C VAL A 69 -13.29 11.84 8.91
N THR A 70 -13.98 10.84 9.45
CA THR A 70 -14.68 10.95 10.74
C THR A 70 -13.70 11.20 11.90
N ALA A 71 -12.57 10.49 11.93
CA ALA A 71 -11.53 10.73 12.93
C ALA A 71 -10.92 12.15 12.82
N ALA A 72 -10.76 12.67 11.60
CA ALA A 72 -10.28 14.03 11.38
C ALA A 72 -11.28 15.09 11.86
N GLN A 73 -12.58 14.91 11.57
CA GLN A 73 -13.66 15.80 12.03
C GLN A 73 -13.74 15.82 13.57
N ALA A 74 -13.75 14.65 14.21
CA ALA A 74 -13.75 14.57 15.68
C ALA A 74 -12.51 15.24 16.31
N LYS A 75 -11.35 15.21 15.63
CA LYS A 75 -10.15 15.92 16.09
C LYS A 75 -10.27 17.44 15.96
N VAL A 76 -10.96 17.94 14.93
CA VAL A 76 -11.23 19.37 14.76
C VAL A 76 -12.24 19.86 15.81
N GLU A 77 -13.32 19.12 16.04
CA GLU A 77 -14.34 19.44 17.05
C GLU A 77 -13.73 19.49 18.46
N ARG A 78 -12.93 18.48 18.84
CA ARG A 78 -12.21 18.49 20.13
C ARG A 78 -11.26 19.66 20.28
N ARG A 79 -10.65 20.14 19.19
CA ARG A 79 -9.79 21.34 19.22
C ARG A 79 -10.61 22.61 19.41
N ALA A 80 -11.77 22.72 18.74
CA ALA A 80 -12.68 23.84 18.89
C ALA A 80 -13.24 23.93 20.33
N GLU A 81 -13.67 22.81 20.91
CA GLU A 81 -14.16 22.73 22.30
C GLU A 81 -13.08 23.14 23.31
N ARG A 82 -11.84 22.66 23.14
CA ARG A 82 -10.70 23.04 23.99
C ARG A 82 -10.37 24.54 23.87
N GLY A 83 -10.42 25.08 22.65
CA GLY A 83 -10.20 26.51 22.41
C GLY A 83 -11.30 27.39 23.01
N ALA A 84 -12.55 26.92 23.01
CA ALA A 84 -13.68 27.63 23.62
C ALA A 84 -13.59 27.63 25.17
N LYS A 85 -13.26 26.49 25.78
CA LYS A 85 -13.05 26.40 27.24
C LYS A 85 -11.89 27.26 27.72
N ALA A 86 -10.75 27.23 27.02
CA ALA A 86 -9.59 28.05 27.37
C ALA A 86 -9.85 29.56 27.31
N LYS A 87 -10.80 30.03 26.48
CA LYS A 87 -11.20 31.44 26.41
C LYS A 87 -12.20 31.85 27.48
N GLN A 88 -12.99 30.92 28.01
CA GLN A 88 -13.93 31.18 29.11
C GLN A 88 -13.23 31.20 30.47
N GLU A 89 -12.17 30.41 30.65
CA GLU A 89 -11.38 30.37 31.89
C GLU A 89 -10.36 31.54 32.01
N ALA A 90 -10.10 32.26 30.92
CA ALA A 90 -9.16 33.38 30.87
C ALA A 90 -9.82 34.77 30.98
N LYS A 91 -11.11 34.83 31.31
CA LYS A 91 -11.90 36.06 31.47
C LYS A 91 -12.47 36.15 32.88
#